data_AF-A0AA39N6Y8-F1
#
_entry.id   AF-A0AA39N6Y8-F1
#
_cell.length_a   1.000
_cell.length_b   1.000
_cell.length_c   1.000
_cell.angle_alpha   90.00
_cell.angle_beta   90.00
_cell.angle_gamma   90.00
#
_symmetry.space_group_name_H-M   'P 1'
#
loop_
_entity.id
_entity.type
_entity.pdbx_description
1 polymer ?
#
loop_
_entity_poly.entity_id
_entity_poly.type
_entity_poly.pdbx_seq_one_letter_code
_entity_poly.pdbx_strand_id
1 'polypeptide(L)'
;MNTFWTLVVLVIQGVGGSVATQNYTVLNISLVRVVGNLISGLYIFELTYRPNMRRPLLIHHFCTLFAIIFLQVMLQTTGHPAIATVGYIWVFQATTEQSVFIGLFLYRLRYQKFLVKRTLQFAAVQSFLCKIGFAVYLIVWWGLKLAKFHTLGNIAFSVMLVCICVLLVSTQIYGSFAVWSIARNMDRPPNVPDAEKLHSQTETSSTTAMSTRDSSSSSRRKDEHRSLFYPFIHYIHT
;
A
#
# COMPACT_ATOMS: atom_id res chain seq x y z
N MET A 1 11.91 13.71 -2.40
CA MET A 1 13.14 13.44 -1.62
C MET A 1 13.34 11.95 -1.36
N ASN A 2 12.30 11.16 -1.07
CA ASN A 2 12.46 9.71 -0.77
C ASN A 2 12.96 8.87 -1.96
N THR A 3 12.56 9.17 -3.19
CA THR A 3 12.84 8.33 -4.38
C THR A 3 14.34 8.10 -4.65
N PHE A 4 15.18 9.12 -4.44
CA PHE A 4 16.62 9.00 -4.61
C PHE A 4 17.23 8.04 -3.57
N TRP A 5 16.91 8.24 -2.29
CA TRP A 5 17.43 7.41 -1.22
C TRP A 5 16.93 5.97 -1.30
N THR A 6 15.67 5.76 -1.70
CA THR A 6 15.14 4.42 -1.93
C THR A 6 15.77 3.73 -3.13
N LEU A 7 16.21 4.47 -4.15
CA LEU A 7 16.99 3.90 -5.26
C LEU A 7 18.37 3.45 -4.77
N VAL A 8 19.05 4.26 -3.96
CA VAL A 8 20.33 3.88 -3.32
C VAL A 8 20.15 2.61 -2.49
N VAL A 9 19.10 2.53 -1.68
CA VAL A 9 18.74 1.34 -0.89
C VAL A 9 18.51 0.14 -1.81
N LEU A 10 17.80 0.30 -2.93
CA LEU A 10 17.55 -0.79 -3.89
C LEU A 10 18.85 -1.30 -4.54
N VAL A 11 19.80 -0.41 -4.88
CA VAL A 11 21.10 -0.80 -5.43
C VAL A 11 21.91 -1.59 -4.40
N ILE A 12 22.01 -1.09 -3.16
CA ILE A 12 22.72 -1.80 -2.07
C ILE A 12 22.06 -3.16 -1.82
N GLN A 13 20.73 -3.21 -1.85
CA GLN A 13 19.98 -4.45 -1.73
C GLN A 13 20.30 -5.44 -2.87
N GLY A 14 20.39 -4.96 -4.11
CA GLY A 14 20.76 -5.78 -5.27
C GLY A 14 22.14 -6.44 -5.09
N VAL A 15 23.12 -5.71 -4.55
CA VAL A 15 24.44 -6.26 -4.21
C VAL A 15 24.34 -7.34 -3.14
N GLY A 16 23.48 -7.14 -2.14
CA GLY A 16 23.16 -8.15 -1.11
C GLY A 16 22.27 -9.31 -1.60
N GLY A 17 21.86 -9.33 -2.87
CA GLY A 17 20.87 -10.27 -3.41
C GLY A 17 21.29 -11.74 -3.37
N SER A 18 22.58 -12.02 -3.22
CA SER A 18 23.12 -13.38 -3.06
C SER A 18 22.62 -14.09 -1.78
N VAL A 19 22.08 -13.37 -0.79
CA VAL A 19 21.37 -13.98 0.34
C VAL A 19 20.14 -14.76 -0.13
N ALA A 20 19.45 -14.31 -1.18
CA ALA A 20 18.28 -15.00 -1.72
C ALA A 20 18.63 -16.38 -2.29
N THR A 21 19.86 -16.55 -2.79
CA THR A 21 20.39 -17.84 -3.28
C THR A 21 21.10 -18.64 -2.18
N GLN A 22 20.88 -18.30 -0.91
CA GLN A 22 21.46 -18.98 0.26
C GLN A 22 22.99 -18.84 0.41
N ASN A 23 23.60 -17.85 -0.24
CA ASN A 23 25.03 -17.53 -0.06
C ASN A 23 25.22 -16.59 1.14
N TYR A 24 25.26 -17.18 2.32
CA TYR A 24 25.32 -16.48 3.61
C TYR A 24 26.73 -16.07 4.01
N THR A 25 27.29 -15.07 3.33
CA THR A 25 28.54 -14.44 3.79
C THR A 25 28.24 -13.36 4.84
N VAL A 26 29.21 -13.07 5.72
CA VAL A 26 29.11 -11.99 6.71
C VAL A 26 28.83 -10.65 6.03
N LEU A 27 29.45 -10.40 4.88
CA LEU A 27 29.23 -9.20 4.07
C LEU A 27 27.77 -9.12 3.62
N ASN A 28 27.24 -10.19 3.01
CA ASN A 28 25.88 -10.20 2.48
C ASN A 28 24.83 -10.00 3.58
N ILE A 29 25.00 -10.66 4.73
CA ILE A 29 24.13 -10.47 5.89
C ILE A 29 24.23 -9.03 6.40
N SER A 30 25.44 -8.47 6.49
CA SER A 30 25.66 -7.09 6.91
C SER A 30 25.00 -6.09 5.96
N LEU A 31 25.06 -6.33 4.65
CA LEU A 31 24.36 -5.52 3.66
C LEU A 31 22.85 -5.54 3.89
N VAL A 32 22.23 -6.71 4.10
CA VAL A 32 20.79 -6.79 4.42
C VAL A 32 20.45 -5.97 5.66
N ARG A 33 21.28 -6.03 6.70
CA ARG A 33 21.07 -5.25 7.93
C ARG A 33 21.19 -3.75 7.70
N VAL A 34 22.20 -3.31 6.93
CA VAL A 34 22.40 -1.90 6.57
C VAL A 34 21.20 -1.39 5.76
N VAL A 35 20.75 -2.15 4.76
CA VAL A 35 19.58 -1.81 3.94
C VAL A 35 18.32 -1.70 4.81
N GLY A 36 18.11 -2.65 5.73
CA GLY A 36 17.01 -2.58 6.71
C GLY A 36 17.05 -1.29 7.54
N ASN A 37 18.21 -0.93 8.08
CA ASN A 37 18.37 0.29 8.87
C ASN A 37 18.16 1.58 8.05
N LEU A 38 18.60 1.60 6.79
CA LEU A 38 18.36 2.73 5.89
C LEU A 38 16.87 2.89 5.59
N ILE A 39 16.15 1.80 5.32
CA ILE A 39 14.68 1.84 5.14
C ILE A 39 13.99 2.34 6.41
N SER A 40 14.40 1.84 7.58
CA SER A 40 13.87 2.31 8.85
C SER A 40 14.08 3.81 9.04
N GLY A 41 15.28 4.31 8.72
CA GLY A 41 15.58 5.75 8.75
C GLY A 41 14.67 6.55 7.81
N LEU A 42 14.42 6.06 6.60
CA LEU A 42 13.51 6.72 5.64
C LEU A 42 12.06 6.76 6.13
N TYR A 43 11.57 5.67 6.76
CA TYR A 43 10.22 5.63 7.32
C TYR A 43 10.07 6.51 8.55
N ILE A 44 11.07 6.54 9.44
CA ILE A 44 11.09 7.45 10.60
C ILE A 44 11.12 8.91 10.12
N PHE A 45 11.95 9.22 9.12
CA PHE A 45 11.98 10.54 8.49
C PHE A 45 10.60 10.91 7.94
N GLU A 46 9.96 10.03 7.18
CA GLU A 46 8.62 10.33 6.64
C GLU A 46 7.60 10.54 7.77
N LEU A 47 7.59 9.69 8.81
CA LEU A 47 6.69 9.81 9.95
C LEU A 47 6.90 11.13 10.73
N THR A 48 8.15 11.58 10.84
CA THR A 48 8.50 12.81 11.59
C THR A 48 8.14 14.06 10.81
N TYR A 49 8.47 14.11 9.51
CA TYR A 49 8.35 15.33 8.71
C TYR A 49 7.05 15.43 7.90
N ARG A 50 6.19 14.40 7.94
CA ARG A 50 4.90 14.39 7.25
C ARG A 50 3.76 14.08 8.24
N PRO A 51 3.27 15.08 8.99
CA PRO A 51 2.28 14.88 10.05
C PRO A 51 0.91 14.40 9.53
N ASN A 52 0.55 14.77 8.29
CA ASN A 52 -0.73 14.43 7.67
C ASN A 52 -0.61 13.22 6.73
N MET A 53 -0.36 12.03 7.30
CA MET A 53 -0.43 10.79 6.54
C MET A 53 -1.81 10.16 6.57
N ARG A 54 -2.19 9.52 5.45
CA ARG A 54 -3.37 8.66 5.41
C ARG A 54 -3.14 7.47 6.35
N ARG A 55 -4.15 7.12 7.16
CA ARG A 55 -4.07 6.05 8.16
C ARG A 55 -3.49 4.72 7.63
N PRO A 56 -3.84 4.23 6.43
CA PRO A 56 -3.26 2.99 5.91
C PRO A 56 -1.76 3.06 5.68
N LEU A 57 -1.25 4.22 5.24
CA LEU A 57 0.19 4.43 5.03
C LEU A 57 0.92 4.54 6.37
N LEU A 58 0.31 5.18 7.37
CA LEU A 58 0.87 5.25 8.72
C LEU A 58 0.98 3.86 9.35
N ILE A 59 -0.09 3.05 9.27
CA ILE A 59 -0.09 1.67 9.76
C ILE A 59 0.97 0.85 9.03
N HIS A 60 1.07 1.00 7.71
CA HIS A 60 2.09 0.35 6.91
C HIS A 60 3.51 0.68 7.41
N HIS A 61 3.86 1.96 7.57
CA HIS A 61 5.18 2.39 8.03
C HIS A 61 5.49 1.85 9.42
N PHE A 62 4.53 1.91 10.35
CA PHE A 62 4.69 1.39 11.71
C PHE A 62 4.90 -0.13 11.72
N CYS A 63 4.07 -0.88 10.99
CA CYS A 63 4.20 -2.33 10.89
C CYS A 63 5.51 -2.75 10.24
N THR A 64 5.97 -2.05 9.19
CA THR A 64 7.24 -2.38 8.54
C THR A 64 8.44 -2.04 9.42
N LEU A 65 8.42 -0.93 10.14
CA LEU A 65 9.45 -0.61 11.14
C LEU A 65 9.54 -1.68 12.23
N PHE A 66 8.39 -2.06 12.76
CA PHE A 66 8.30 -3.13 13.77
C PHE A 66 8.83 -4.45 13.22
N ALA A 67 8.49 -4.82 11.98
CA ALA A 67 8.98 -6.01 11.32
C ALA A 67 10.51 -6.02 11.16
N ILE A 68 11.10 -4.90 10.71
CA ILE A 68 12.56 -4.78 10.52
C ILE A 68 13.28 -4.93 11.86
N ILE A 69 12.83 -4.21 12.90
CA ILE A 69 13.42 -4.29 14.24
C ILE A 69 13.32 -5.72 14.78
N PHE A 70 12.14 -6.32 14.65
CA PHE A 70 11.89 -7.69 15.10
C PHE A 70 12.82 -8.70 14.41
N LEU A 71 12.96 -8.61 13.08
CA LEU A 71 13.84 -9.49 12.30
C LEU A 71 15.32 -9.29 12.65
N GLN A 72 15.75 -8.06 12.92
CA GLN A 72 17.12 -7.77 13.37
C GLN A 72 17.41 -8.41 14.73
N VAL A 73 16.50 -8.25 15.70
CA VAL A 73 16.62 -8.86 17.03
C VAL A 73 16.67 -10.38 16.90
N MET A 74 15.78 -10.97 16.10
CA MET A 74 15.73 -12.43 15.91
C MET A 74 16.97 -12.98 15.21
N LEU A 75 17.51 -12.25 14.22
CA LEU A 75 18.77 -12.60 13.57
C LEU A 75 19.94 -12.56 14.57
N GLN A 76 19.97 -11.58 15.47
CA GLN A 76 21.01 -11.46 16.50
C GLN A 76 20.90 -12.53 17.58
N THR A 77 19.69 -12.87 18.04
CA THR A 77 19.48 -13.83 19.12
C THR A 77 19.68 -15.27 18.67
N THR A 78 19.22 -15.62 17.47
CA THR A 78 19.30 -17.00 16.97
C THR A 78 20.55 -17.28 16.14
N GLY A 79 21.16 -16.25 15.55
CA GLY A 79 22.27 -16.38 14.61
C GLY A 79 21.90 -17.14 13.32
N HIS A 80 20.62 -17.45 13.09
CA HIS A 80 20.24 -18.35 12.00
C HIS A 80 20.21 -17.61 10.66
N PRO A 81 21.05 -17.99 9.68
CA PRO A 81 21.22 -17.23 8.44
C PRO A 81 19.95 -17.15 7.59
N ALA A 82 19.05 -18.14 7.67
CA ALA A 82 17.76 -18.08 6.97
C ALA A 82 16.86 -16.91 7.41
N ILE A 83 17.03 -16.36 8.62
CA ILE A 83 16.32 -15.15 9.03
C ILE A 83 16.79 -13.94 8.20
N ALA A 84 18.06 -13.92 7.78
CA ALA A 84 18.56 -12.89 6.88
C ALA A 84 17.85 -12.96 5.51
N THR A 85 17.48 -14.16 5.02
CA THR A 85 16.69 -14.31 3.80
C THR A 85 15.27 -13.78 3.97
N VAL A 86 14.62 -14.07 5.09
CA VAL A 86 13.31 -13.50 5.45
C VAL A 86 13.39 -11.97 5.49
N GLY A 87 14.42 -11.42 6.15
CA GLY A 87 14.71 -9.99 6.17
C GLY A 87 14.93 -9.41 4.78
N TYR A 88 15.71 -10.07 3.94
CA TYR A 88 15.97 -9.64 2.57
C TYR A 88 14.68 -9.55 1.75
N ILE A 89 13.85 -10.59 1.76
CA ILE A 89 12.57 -10.61 1.03
C ILE A 89 11.65 -9.48 1.55
N TRP A 90 11.61 -9.28 2.86
CA TRP A 90 10.78 -8.24 3.47
C TRP A 90 11.19 -6.84 3.06
N VAL A 91 12.48 -6.54 3.16
CA VAL A 91 13.09 -5.28 2.72
C VAL A 91 12.86 -5.08 1.22
N PHE A 92 12.85 -6.15 0.43
CA PHE A 92 12.60 -6.08 -1.02
C PHE A 92 11.17 -5.64 -1.31
N GLN A 93 10.19 -6.10 -0.53
CA GLN A 93 8.81 -5.61 -0.68
C GLN A 93 8.72 -4.11 -0.42
N ALA A 94 9.42 -3.59 0.59
CA ALA A 94 9.44 -2.16 0.91
C ALA A 94 10.07 -1.31 -0.21
N THR A 95 11.07 -1.83 -0.94
CA THR A 95 11.66 -1.11 -2.08
C THR A 95 10.83 -1.20 -3.35
N THR A 96 10.01 -2.24 -3.54
CA THR A 96 9.15 -2.37 -4.73
C THR A 96 8.03 -1.31 -4.82
N GLU A 97 7.82 -0.50 -3.78
CA GLU A 97 6.84 0.58 -3.77
C GLU A 97 7.20 1.77 -4.67
N GLN A 98 8.42 1.80 -5.21
CA GLN A 98 8.89 2.91 -6.04
C GLN A 98 8.00 3.18 -7.25
N SER A 99 7.44 2.15 -7.88
CA SER A 99 6.56 2.30 -9.05
C SER A 99 5.30 3.11 -8.72
N VAL A 100 4.72 2.88 -7.53
CA VAL A 100 3.54 3.59 -7.03
C VAL A 100 3.88 5.04 -6.75
N PHE A 101 5.04 5.31 -6.14
CA PHE A 101 5.50 6.68 -5.91
C PHE A 101 5.74 7.45 -7.20
N ILE A 102 6.34 6.80 -8.22
CA ILE A 102 6.53 7.43 -9.53
C ILE A 102 5.17 7.77 -10.16
N GLY A 103 4.20 6.85 -10.14
CA GLY A 103 2.86 7.10 -10.66
C GLY A 103 2.15 8.26 -9.95
N LEU A 104 2.19 8.31 -8.62
CA LEU A 104 1.61 9.40 -7.84
C LEU A 104 2.36 10.72 -8.00
N PHE A 105 3.67 10.67 -8.21
CA PHE A 105 4.49 11.84 -8.48
C PHE A 105 4.13 12.48 -9.82
N LEU A 106 4.02 11.68 -10.89
CA LEU A 106 3.55 12.16 -12.20
C LEU A 106 2.13 12.73 -12.12
N TYR A 107 1.26 12.11 -11.31
CA TYR A 107 -0.09 12.63 -11.04
C TYR A 107 -0.05 14.02 -10.39
N ARG A 108 0.83 14.23 -9.40
CA ARG A 108 0.98 15.54 -8.72
C ARG A 108 1.59 16.62 -9.62
N LEU A 109 2.50 16.25 -10.51
CA LEU A 109 3.06 17.16 -11.52
C LEU A 109 2.04 17.55 -12.61
N ARG A 110 0.82 17.00 -12.57
CA ARG A 110 -0.22 17.21 -13.60
C ARG A 110 0.29 16.92 -15.02
N TYR A 111 1.11 15.87 -15.15
CA TYR A 111 1.61 15.44 -16.45
C TYR A 111 0.48 14.94 -17.37
N GLN A 112 0.80 14.64 -18.62
CA GLN A 112 -0.19 14.21 -19.61
C GLN A 112 -1.05 13.06 -19.07
N LYS A 113 -2.39 13.26 -19.04
CA LYS A 113 -3.35 12.35 -18.40
C LYS A 113 -3.20 10.89 -18.84
N PHE A 114 -2.94 10.67 -20.13
CA PHE A 114 -2.73 9.34 -20.71
C PHE A 114 -1.55 8.60 -20.06
N LEU A 115 -0.41 9.28 -19.92
CA LEU A 115 0.80 8.70 -19.34
C LEU A 115 0.60 8.44 -17.84
N VAL A 116 0.07 9.43 -17.11
CA VAL A 116 -0.22 9.30 -15.68
C VAL A 116 -1.15 8.11 -15.41
N LYS A 117 -2.23 7.97 -16.18
CA LYS A 117 -3.17 6.85 -16.06
C LYS A 117 -2.48 5.50 -16.30
N ARG A 118 -1.71 5.37 -17.40
CA ARG A 118 -0.99 4.12 -17.71
C ARG A 118 0.01 3.78 -16.61
N THR A 119 0.77 4.75 -16.12
CA THR A 119 1.75 4.53 -15.05
C THR A 119 1.05 4.13 -13.75
N LEU A 120 -0.06 4.78 -13.36
CA LEU A 120 -0.82 4.41 -12.17
C LEU A 120 -1.44 3.00 -12.27
N GLN A 121 -2.00 2.64 -13.43
CA GLN A 121 -2.54 1.30 -13.66
C GLN A 121 -1.43 0.23 -13.59
N PHE A 122 -0.31 0.47 -14.26
CA PHE A 122 0.84 -0.42 -14.20
C PHE A 122 1.36 -0.56 -12.77
N ALA A 123 1.55 0.55 -12.06
CA ALA A 123 2.04 0.55 -10.69
C ALA A 123 1.09 -0.18 -9.73
N ALA A 124 -0.23 0.01 -9.88
CA ALA A 124 -1.22 -0.69 -9.07
C ALA A 124 -1.19 -2.21 -9.30
N VAL A 125 -1.15 -2.65 -10.56
CA VAL A 125 -1.11 -4.09 -10.91
C VAL A 125 0.21 -4.72 -10.48
N GLN A 126 1.34 -4.08 -10.79
CA GLN A 126 2.66 -4.57 -10.41
C GLN A 126 2.81 -4.66 -8.89
N SER A 127 2.42 -3.61 -8.14
CA SER A 127 2.44 -3.63 -6.68
C SER A 127 1.56 -4.77 -6.14
N PHE A 128 0.36 -4.95 -6.67
CA PHE A 128 -0.54 -6.02 -6.22
C PHE A 128 0.07 -7.42 -6.46
N LEU A 129 0.49 -7.71 -7.69
CA LEU A 129 1.03 -9.02 -8.05
C LEU A 129 2.35 -9.33 -7.32
N CYS A 130 3.29 -8.38 -7.29
CA CYS A 130 4.57 -8.59 -6.61
C CYS A 130 4.35 -8.80 -5.10
N LYS A 131 3.48 -8.02 -4.46
CA LYS A 131 3.29 -8.15 -3.01
C LYS A 131 2.61 -9.46 -2.61
N ILE A 132 1.59 -9.91 -3.35
CA ILE A 132 1.00 -11.23 -3.12
C ILE A 132 2.03 -12.33 -3.39
N GLY A 133 2.75 -12.26 -4.52
CA GLY A 133 3.77 -13.25 -4.87
C GLY A 133 4.88 -13.36 -3.81
N PHE A 134 5.43 -12.23 -3.35
CA PHE A 134 6.46 -12.23 -2.32
C PHE A 134 5.93 -12.64 -0.95
N ALA A 135 4.68 -12.31 -0.59
CA ALA A 135 4.08 -12.75 0.67
C ALA A 135 3.88 -14.26 0.70
N VAL A 136 3.36 -14.85 -0.38
CA VAL A 136 3.24 -16.31 -0.53
C VAL A 136 4.62 -16.96 -0.49
N TYR A 137 5.58 -16.43 -1.25
CA TYR A 137 6.96 -16.93 -1.24
C TYR A 137 7.58 -16.90 0.16
N LEU A 138 7.38 -15.81 0.90
CA LEU A 138 7.87 -15.67 2.27
C LEU A 138 7.29 -16.73 3.21
N ILE A 139 5.96 -16.93 3.17
CA ILE A 139 5.28 -17.92 4.02
C ILE A 139 5.72 -19.34 3.67
N VAL A 140 5.79 -19.67 2.37
CA VAL A 140 6.23 -20.99 1.90
C VAL A 140 7.68 -21.24 2.30
N TRP A 141 8.57 -20.27 2.07
CA TRP A 141 9.96 -20.36 2.49
C TRP A 141 10.00 -20.63 4.00
N TRP A 142 9.38 -19.76 4.80
CA TRP A 142 9.36 -19.84 6.25
C TRP A 142 8.86 -21.20 6.75
N GLY A 143 7.78 -21.72 6.19
CA GLY A 143 7.24 -23.04 6.50
C GLY A 143 8.22 -24.19 6.18
N LEU A 144 8.94 -24.10 5.07
CA LEU A 144 9.86 -25.15 4.63
C LEU A 144 11.15 -25.22 5.45
N LYS A 145 11.71 -24.09 5.91
CA LYS A 145 13.00 -24.14 6.64
C LYS A 145 13.12 -23.42 7.98
N LEU A 146 12.12 -22.70 8.45
CA LEU A 146 12.12 -22.19 9.84
C LEU A 146 11.12 -22.91 10.73
N ALA A 147 9.93 -23.27 10.21
CA ALA A 147 8.88 -23.88 11.03
C ALA A 147 9.24 -25.26 11.62
N LYS A 148 10.29 -25.93 11.10
CA LYS A 148 10.78 -27.22 11.60
C LYS A 148 11.43 -27.14 12.98
N PHE A 149 11.81 -25.94 13.43
CA PHE A 149 12.48 -25.75 14.71
C PHE A 149 11.46 -25.35 15.79
N HIS A 150 10.90 -26.32 16.52
CA HIS A 150 9.91 -26.10 17.57
C HIS A 150 10.52 -25.73 18.92
N THR A 151 11.08 -24.52 19.03
CA THR A 151 11.33 -23.89 20.34
C THR A 151 10.25 -22.86 20.64
N LEU A 152 9.97 -22.58 21.92
CA LEU A 152 8.98 -21.57 22.34
C LEU A 152 9.22 -20.20 21.68
N GLY A 153 10.50 -19.79 21.56
CA GLY A 153 10.87 -18.55 20.86
C GLY A 153 10.55 -18.57 19.37
N ASN A 154 10.72 -19.72 18.71
CA ASN A 154 10.38 -19.87 17.30
C ASN A 154 8.86 -19.86 17.07
N ILE A 155 8.05 -20.39 18.00
CA ILE A 155 6.59 -20.31 17.91
C ILE A 155 6.12 -18.85 17.98
N ALA A 156 6.62 -18.08 18.97
CA ALA A 156 6.31 -16.65 19.07
C ALA A 156 6.74 -15.89 17.80
N PHE A 157 7.93 -16.18 17.27
CA PHE A 157 8.41 -15.64 16.00
C PHE A 157 7.45 -15.93 14.83
N SER A 158 6.98 -17.16 14.73
CA SER A 158 6.08 -17.62 13.69
C SER A 158 4.75 -16.88 13.70
N VAL A 159 4.15 -16.77 14.89
CA VAL A 159 2.88 -16.07 15.09
C VAL A 159 3.03 -14.60 14.73
N MET A 160 4.07 -13.93 15.26
CA MET A 160 4.34 -12.53 14.96
C MET A 160 4.58 -12.30 13.46
N LEU A 161 5.39 -13.15 12.81
CA LEU A 161 5.69 -13.04 11.39
C LEU A 161 4.42 -13.15 10.54
N VAL A 162 3.55 -14.13 10.82
CA VAL A 162 2.30 -14.32 10.08
C VAL A 162 1.34 -13.15 10.34
N CYS A 163 1.17 -12.71 11.59
CA CYS A 163 0.31 -11.57 11.93
C CYS A 163 0.74 -10.30 11.22
N ILE A 164 2.03 -9.96 11.27
CA ILE A 164 2.56 -8.77 10.60
C ILE A 164 2.43 -8.93 9.07
N CYS A 165 2.69 -10.11 8.52
CA CYS A 165 2.55 -10.37 7.09
C CYS A 165 1.11 -10.12 6.61
N VAL A 166 0.11 -10.64 7.33
CA VAL A 166 -1.31 -10.42 7.04
C VAL A 166 -1.68 -8.93 7.11
N LEU A 167 -1.23 -8.23 8.16
CA LEU A 167 -1.46 -6.80 8.31
C LEU A 167 -0.84 -6.00 7.15
N LEU A 168 0.42 -6.26 6.82
CA LEU A 168 1.09 -5.60 5.71
C LEU A 168 0.38 -5.91 4.39
N VAL A 169 0.16 -7.18 4.04
CA VAL A 169 -0.55 -7.53 2.79
C VAL A 169 -1.91 -6.83 2.70
N SER A 170 -2.66 -6.75 3.80
CA SER A 170 -3.95 -6.05 3.82
C SER A 170 -3.82 -4.56 3.51
N THR A 171 -2.88 -3.86 4.17
CA THR A 171 -2.60 -2.43 3.88
C THR A 171 -2.16 -2.22 2.43
N GLN A 172 -1.44 -3.18 1.86
CA GLN A 172 -0.87 -3.11 0.53
C GLN A 172 -1.87 -3.39 -0.60
N ILE A 173 -2.78 -4.34 -0.38
CA ILE A 173 -3.93 -4.57 -1.26
C ILE A 173 -4.79 -3.31 -1.30
N TYR A 174 -5.08 -2.74 -0.12
CA TYR A 174 -5.83 -1.48 -0.03
C TYR A 174 -5.12 -0.34 -0.77
N GLY A 175 -3.80 -0.19 -0.59
CA GLY A 175 -3.00 0.81 -1.30
C GLY A 175 -3.07 0.65 -2.82
N SER A 176 -2.94 -0.58 -3.32
CA SER A 176 -3.01 -0.87 -4.75
C SER A 176 -4.40 -0.59 -5.33
N PHE A 177 -5.46 -0.94 -4.58
CA PHE A 177 -6.85 -0.60 -4.93
C PHE A 177 -7.09 0.91 -4.97
N ALA A 178 -6.56 1.66 -4.00
CA ALA A 178 -6.69 3.12 -3.98
C ALA A 178 -6.01 3.78 -5.20
N VAL A 179 -4.82 3.31 -5.58
CA VAL A 179 -4.09 3.78 -6.77
C VAL A 179 -4.87 3.46 -8.05
N TRP A 180 -5.41 2.24 -8.16
CA TRP A 180 -6.26 1.84 -9.28
C TRP A 180 -7.53 2.71 -9.39
N SER A 181 -8.16 3.01 -8.26
CA SER A 181 -9.34 3.88 -8.20
C SER A 181 -9.04 5.30 -8.70
N ILE A 182 -7.87 5.87 -8.34
CA ILE A 182 -7.42 7.16 -8.88
C ILE A 182 -7.32 7.09 -10.41
N ALA A 183 -6.65 6.06 -10.94
CA ALA A 183 -6.48 5.91 -12.38
C ALA A 183 -7.81 5.78 -13.14
N ARG A 184 -8.78 5.04 -12.57
CA ARG A 184 -10.12 4.87 -13.18
C ARG A 184 -10.96 6.15 -13.15
N ASN A 185 -10.78 6.99 -12.14
CA ASN A 185 -11.52 8.24 -12.01
C ASN A 185 -10.96 9.36 -12.91
N MET A 186 -9.77 9.21 -13.49
CA MET A 186 -9.18 10.22 -14.39
C MET A 186 -9.93 10.42 -15.71
N ASP A 187 -10.69 9.41 -16.17
CA ASP A 187 -11.49 9.50 -17.41
C ASP A 187 -12.89 10.06 -17.18
N ARG A 188 -13.32 10.21 -15.91
CA ARG A 188 -14.65 10.75 -15.64
C ARG A 188 -14.65 12.23 -16.00
N PRO A 189 -15.60 12.71 -16.80
CA PRO A 189 -15.78 14.15 -16.96
C PRO A 189 -15.98 14.74 -15.56
N PRO A 190 -15.43 15.93 -15.26
CA PRO A 190 -15.75 16.60 -14.02
C PRO A 190 -17.26 16.74 -13.96
N ASN A 191 -17.90 16.13 -12.96
CA ASN A 191 -19.31 16.40 -12.71
C ASN A 191 -19.41 17.91 -12.52
N VAL A 192 -20.05 18.58 -13.48
CA VAL A 192 -20.49 19.96 -13.31
C VAL A 192 -21.32 19.94 -12.03
N PRO A 193 -20.94 20.69 -10.98
CA PRO A 193 -21.77 20.78 -9.78
C PRO A 193 -23.18 21.18 -10.22
N ASP A 194 -24.21 20.56 -9.64
CA ASP A 194 -25.64 20.76 -9.92
C ASP A 194 -26.16 22.20 -9.63
N ALA A 195 -25.37 23.24 -9.87
CA ALA A 195 -25.78 24.63 -9.83
C ALA A 195 -26.82 24.95 -10.94
N GLU A 196 -26.92 24.12 -11.98
CA GLU A 196 -27.91 24.27 -13.05
C GLU A 196 -29.28 23.65 -12.72
N LYS A 197 -29.41 22.90 -11.61
CA LYS A 197 -30.72 22.41 -11.15
C LYS A 197 -31.49 23.40 -10.27
N LEU A 198 -30.84 24.45 -9.78
CA LEU A 198 -31.53 25.46 -8.98
C LEU A 198 -32.23 26.53 -9.83
N HIS A 199 -31.80 26.76 -11.08
CA HIS A 199 -32.46 27.73 -11.96
C HIS A 199 -33.66 27.16 -12.73
N SER A 200 -33.69 25.86 -13.02
CA SER A 200 -34.81 25.23 -13.74
C SER A 200 -36.02 24.91 -12.86
N GLN A 201 -35.98 25.19 -11.55
CA GLN A 201 -37.11 24.95 -10.64
C GLN A 201 -37.84 26.24 -10.19
N THR A 202 -37.33 27.43 -10.54
CA THR A 202 -37.97 28.71 -10.18
C THR A 202 -38.92 29.23 -11.27
N GLU A 203 -38.85 28.76 -12.51
CA GLU A 203 -39.73 29.24 -13.60
C GLU A 203 -41.01 28.42 -13.82
N THR A 204 -41.25 27.33 -13.07
CA THR A 204 -42.45 26.48 -13.25
C THR A 204 -43.40 26.50 -12.05
N SER A 205 -43.48 27.61 -11.33
CA SER A 205 -44.52 27.87 -10.31
C SER A 205 -45.42 29.03 -10.74
N SER A 206 -46.19 28.84 -11.83
CA SER A 206 -47.41 29.62 -12.12
C SER A 206 -48.11 29.08 -13.37
N THR A 207 -48.77 27.92 -13.28
CA THR A 207 -50.10 27.71 -13.91
C THR A 207 -50.69 26.35 -13.56
N THR A 208 -51.86 26.42 -12.93
CA THR A 208 -53.03 25.55 -13.12
C THR A 208 -53.07 24.18 -12.44
N ALA A 209 -54.16 24.06 -11.68
CA ALA A 209 -54.59 22.99 -10.82
C ALA A 209 -55.07 21.70 -11.52
N MET A 210 -55.18 20.67 -10.67
CA MET A 210 -56.20 19.61 -10.68
C MET A 210 -55.94 18.37 -11.54
N SER A 211 -55.67 17.23 -10.87
CA SER A 211 -56.56 16.05 -10.83
C SER A 211 -55.81 14.70 -10.73
N THR A 212 -56.18 13.95 -9.69
CA THR A 212 -56.32 12.47 -9.60
C THR A 212 -55.14 11.50 -9.88
N ARG A 213 -54.76 10.82 -8.78
CA ARG A 213 -54.96 9.38 -8.52
C ARG A 213 -53.84 8.37 -8.86
N ASP A 214 -53.52 7.60 -7.80
CA ASP A 214 -53.00 6.24 -7.66
C ASP A 214 -51.90 5.69 -8.60
N SER A 215 -50.76 5.28 -8.00
CA SER A 215 -50.36 3.86 -7.86
C SER A 215 -48.84 3.67 -7.82
N SER A 216 -48.42 2.88 -6.82
CA SER A 216 -47.32 1.89 -6.84
C SER A 216 -45.91 2.25 -7.38
N SER A 217 -44.94 2.14 -6.47
CA SER A 217 -43.90 1.09 -6.47
C SER A 217 -42.47 1.56 -6.21
N SER A 218 -41.86 0.90 -5.23
CA SER A 218 -40.53 0.28 -5.34
C SER A 218 -39.36 1.14 -5.85
N SER A 219 -38.65 1.79 -4.94
CA SER A 219 -37.17 1.80 -4.91
C SER A 219 -36.66 2.71 -3.78
N ARG A 220 -36.65 2.20 -2.54
CA ARG A 220 -36.07 2.95 -1.39
C ARG A 220 -35.14 2.10 -0.55
N ARG A 221 -34.29 1.29 -1.20
CA ARG A 221 -33.35 0.40 -0.49
C ARG A 221 -32.02 0.12 -1.22
N LYS A 222 -31.48 1.12 -1.94
CA LYS A 222 -30.10 1.02 -2.49
C LYS A 222 -29.18 2.19 -2.19
N ASP A 223 -29.66 3.27 -1.57
CA ASP A 223 -28.86 4.49 -1.40
C ASP A 223 -28.17 4.62 -0.03
N GLU A 224 -28.61 3.91 1.00
CA GLU A 224 -27.95 3.97 2.32
C GLU A 224 -26.64 3.17 2.41
N HIS A 225 -26.42 2.18 1.53
CA HIS A 225 -25.17 1.42 1.55
C HIS A 225 -24.05 2.06 0.71
N ARG A 226 -24.35 3.14 -0.02
CA ARG A 226 -23.34 3.95 -0.72
C ARG A 226 -22.86 5.14 0.12
N SER A 227 -23.64 5.67 1.04
CA SER A 227 -23.26 6.89 1.78
C SER A 227 -22.11 6.70 2.79
N LEU A 228 -21.82 5.47 3.22
CA LEU A 228 -20.72 5.19 4.15
C LEU A 228 -19.33 5.06 3.48
N PHE A 229 -19.25 4.95 2.15
CA PHE A 229 -17.98 4.79 1.42
C PHE A 229 -17.52 6.05 0.67
N TYR A 230 -18.31 7.12 0.65
CA TYR A 230 -18.03 8.34 -0.10
C TYR A 230 -17.37 9.53 0.64
N PRO A 231 -17.14 9.57 1.97
CA PRO A 231 -16.54 10.78 2.57
C PRO A 231 -15.03 10.91 2.27
N PHE A 232 -14.40 9.98 1.53
CA PHE A 232 -12.94 9.98 1.34
C PHE A 232 -12.44 10.55 0.00
N ILE A 233 -13.31 10.84 -0.97
CA ILE A 233 -12.89 11.43 -2.25
C ILE A 233 -12.70 12.96 -2.13
N HIS A 234 -13.33 13.61 -1.13
CA HIS A 234 -13.23 15.06 -0.94
C HIS A 234 -11.91 15.54 -0.29
N TYR A 235 -11.03 14.62 0.14
CA TYR A 235 -9.75 14.90 0.81
C TYR A 235 -8.52 14.60 -0.08
N ILE A 236 -8.64 14.84 -1.38
CA ILE A 236 -7.52 14.75 -2.34
C ILE A 236 -6.91 16.14 -2.65
N HIS A 237 -7.44 17.21 -2.06
CA HIS A 237 -7.04 18.59 -2.38
C HIS A 237 -6.34 19.40 -1.27
N THR A 238 -5.83 18.74 -0.24
CA THR A 238 -4.98 19.35 0.80
C THR A 238 -3.77 18.48 1.05
#